data_AF-A0A1B6CT24-F1
#
_entry.id   AF-A0A1B6CT24-F1
#
_cell.length_a   1.000
_cell.length_b   1.000
_cell.length_c   1.000
_cell.angle_alpha   90.00
_cell.angle_beta   90.00
_cell.angle_gamma   90.00
#
_symmetry.space_group_name_H-M   'P 1'
#
loop_
_entity.id
_entity.type
_entity.pdbx_description
1 polymer ?
#
loop_
_entity_poly.entity_id
_entity_poly.type
_entity_poly.pdbx_seq_one_letter_code
_entity_poly.pdbx_strand_id
1 'polypeptide(L)'
;IQYMGAGVLSNDDKVKSFSNDADGYNRSEAVVVLFLQRAEDARRCYASLIHVKTLNIGDRTTFFDQTSHESFKNLLQETYFEANVDPLSIAYIEAEGLACPKVDAIELNVVDEILCKNRKTPLLVGSVKSNLGHTESSTNLVSIVKALIALDTGRIPPNLHYSCPNSKVPALLSGKLKVVTEEVHLKGDIVGVNSIGFSGTYGHAILKKNNKFNKNKTTLCDNLPRLILIHGREVANLENIIKQLEEMPVNNEFAALMHKVFLIHSKQHIVRGYTILPKLETSHSEVQSYSRTKELPVWFVFSGMGSQWAGMGKQLLEIPVFAAAIDKCEAALASKGISVRNIITNTTEGFFDNILHSFVGIAAIQVGLVDILFSIGIKPDGIVGHSVGELGCAYADGCFTAEEMILSAYARGQASIETSLIKGMMAAVGKGYNQIKNEIPDSIEVACHNSSESCTLSGPTEDMERYIGQVKAAGVFAKLVNVSNIAYHSRYIAPAAPALLHYLQEVIKDPKPRSERWISSSIPEDQWGSPLASTSSPEYHTNNLLCPVLFEEACKKIPAEAILIEIAPHGLLQAILRRSQKLCVNIPLTQRDNKD
;
A
#
# COMPACT_ATOMS: atom_id res chain seq x y z
N ILE A 1 -48.22 -17.13 14.55
CA ILE A 1 -49.55 -17.15 15.20
C ILE A 1 -49.98 -15.76 15.65
N GLN A 2 -49.22 -15.03 16.48
CA GLN A 2 -49.62 -13.70 16.96
C GLN A 2 -49.87 -12.69 15.82
N TYR A 3 -48.92 -12.50 14.90
CA TYR A 3 -49.09 -11.60 13.75
C TYR A 3 -50.19 -12.04 12.77
N MET A 4 -50.38 -13.36 12.63
CA MET A 4 -51.50 -13.91 11.85
C MET A 4 -52.84 -13.59 12.50
N GLY A 5 -52.93 -13.71 13.83
CA GLY A 5 -54.11 -13.32 14.61
C GLY A 5 -54.39 -11.82 14.62
N ALA A 6 -53.36 -10.99 14.40
CA ALA A 6 -53.50 -9.55 14.20
C ALA A 6 -53.94 -9.17 12.77
N GLY A 7 -53.99 -10.14 11.83
CA GLY A 7 -54.46 -9.90 10.46
C GLY A 7 -53.54 -9.01 9.62
N VAL A 8 -52.25 -8.95 9.95
CA VAL A 8 -51.26 -8.08 9.25
C VAL A 8 -50.35 -8.84 8.27
N LEU A 9 -50.45 -10.17 8.24
CA LEU A 9 -49.67 -11.01 7.33
C LEU A 9 -50.38 -11.19 6.00
N SER A 10 -49.63 -11.17 4.90
CA SER A 10 -50.18 -11.48 3.58
C SER A 10 -50.54 -12.96 3.45
N ASN A 11 -51.45 -13.27 2.51
CA ASN A 11 -51.91 -14.63 2.28
C ASN A 11 -51.04 -15.41 1.27
N ASP A 12 -50.20 -14.72 0.49
CA ASP A 12 -49.41 -15.32 -0.60
C ASP A 12 -47.90 -15.04 -0.50
N ASP A 13 -47.40 -14.81 0.71
CA ASP A 13 -45.99 -14.60 1.07
C ASP A 13 -45.29 -13.43 0.35
N LYS A 14 -46.06 -12.56 -0.31
CA LYS A 14 -45.55 -11.35 -0.99
C LYS A 14 -45.85 -10.11 -0.19
N VAL A 15 -45.04 -9.06 -0.41
CA VAL A 15 -45.33 -7.71 0.06
C VAL A 15 -45.68 -6.85 -1.16
N LYS A 16 -46.97 -6.65 -1.37
CA LYS A 16 -47.53 -5.93 -2.54
C LYS A 16 -47.62 -4.43 -2.26
N SER A 17 -46.51 -3.80 -1.87
CA SER A 17 -46.49 -2.41 -1.40
C SER A 17 -47.21 -1.49 -2.40
N PHE A 18 -48.15 -0.70 -1.90
CA PHE A 18 -48.92 0.29 -2.66
C PHE A 18 -49.90 -0.26 -3.71
N SER A 19 -49.99 -1.58 -3.87
CA SER A 19 -50.90 -2.23 -4.82
C SER A 19 -52.34 -2.25 -4.29
N ASN A 20 -53.34 -2.25 -5.17
CA ASN A 20 -54.75 -2.31 -4.76
C ASN A 20 -55.14 -3.68 -4.17
N ASP A 21 -54.43 -4.74 -4.56
CA ASP A 21 -54.59 -6.13 -4.09
C ASP A 21 -53.67 -6.47 -2.90
N ALA A 22 -53.12 -5.45 -2.23
CA ALA A 22 -52.31 -5.61 -1.03
C ALA A 22 -53.13 -6.14 0.15
N ASP A 23 -52.57 -7.11 0.89
CA ASP A 23 -53.28 -7.85 1.93
C ASP A 23 -52.47 -8.07 3.23
N GLY A 24 -51.34 -7.36 3.37
CA GLY A 24 -50.43 -7.48 4.51
C GLY A 24 -48.97 -7.65 4.07
N TYR A 25 -48.09 -7.86 5.03
CA TYR A 25 -46.67 -8.12 4.78
C TYR A 25 -46.28 -9.57 5.05
N ASN A 26 -45.14 -10.01 4.50
CA ASN A 26 -44.46 -11.22 4.92
C ASN A 26 -43.28 -10.85 5.83
N ARG A 27 -42.99 -11.66 6.85
CA ARG A 27 -41.87 -11.43 7.78
C ARG A 27 -40.55 -11.87 7.15
N SER A 28 -39.47 -11.21 7.51
CA SER A 28 -38.13 -11.50 7.03
C SER A 28 -37.08 -11.18 8.10
N GLU A 29 -35.83 -11.53 7.85
CA GLU A 29 -34.72 -11.32 8.77
C GLU A 29 -33.59 -10.56 8.06
N ALA A 30 -32.93 -9.67 8.79
CA ALA A 30 -31.72 -9.01 8.30
C ALA A 30 -30.81 -8.60 9.46
N VAL A 31 -29.50 -8.67 9.21
CA VAL A 31 -28.47 -8.08 10.06
C VAL A 31 -27.81 -6.98 9.25
N VAL A 32 -27.98 -5.73 9.68
CA VAL A 32 -27.46 -4.55 8.99
C VAL A 32 -26.61 -3.74 9.95
N VAL A 33 -25.42 -3.37 9.51
CA VAL A 33 -24.51 -2.49 10.24
C VAL A 33 -24.17 -1.31 9.35
N LEU A 34 -24.42 -0.09 9.85
CA LEU A 34 -24.01 1.14 9.20
C LEU A 34 -22.90 1.78 10.05
N PHE A 35 -21.84 2.23 9.39
CA PHE A 35 -20.76 2.96 10.05
C PHE A 35 -20.91 4.45 9.79
N LEU A 36 -21.32 5.19 10.81
CA LEU A 36 -21.47 6.65 10.76
C LEU A 36 -20.18 7.31 11.25
N GLN A 37 -19.70 8.29 10.50
CA GLN A 37 -18.51 9.07 10.83
C GLN A 37 -18.77 10.55 10.55
N ARG A 38 -18.01 11.42 11.21
CA ARG A 38 -17.90 12.82 10.74
C ARG A 38 -17.31 12.81 9.33
N ALA A 39 -17.79 13.70 8.47
CA ALA A 39 -17.37 13.74 7.07
C ALA A 39 -15.86 13.92 6.89
N GLU A 40 -15.21 14.66 7.81
CA GLU A 40 -13.76 14.88 7.84
C GLU A 40 -12.95 13.61 8.15
N ASP A 41 -13.54 12.65 8.86
CA ASP A 41 -12.89 11.40 9.26
C ASP A 41 -13.19 10.25 8.28
N ALA A 42 -14.19 10.43 7.40
CA ALA A 42 -14.67 9.40 6.50
C ALA A 42 -13.75 9.23 5.29
N ARG A 43 -13.19 8.01 5.11
CA ARG A 43 -12.38 7.66 3.93
C ARG A 43 -13.25 7.33 2.70
N ARG A 44 -14.48 6.89 2.94
CA ARG A 44 -15.51 6.62 1.94
C ARG A 44 -16.83 7.11 2.50
N CYS A 45 -17.58 7.85 1.69
CA CYS A 45 -18.88 8.39 2.07
C CYS A 45 -19.87 8.12 0.94
N TYR A 46 -20.91 7.33 1.24
CA TYR A 46 -22.01 7.03 0.31
C TYR A 46 -23.03 8.19 0.26
N ALA A 47 -23.40 8.70 1.43
CA ALA A 47 -24.32 9.81 1.58
C ALA A 47 -24.11 10.51 2.93
N SER A 48 -24.57 11.75 3.02
CA SER A 48 -24.67 12.49 4.27
C SER A 48 -26.07 12.35 4.86
N LEU A 49 -26.14 12.11 6.17
CA LEU A 49 -27.38 12.21 6.93
C LEU A 49 -27.65 13.69 7.22
N ILE A 50 -28.69 14.26 6.60
CA ILE A 50 -29.02 15.68 6.73
C ILE A 50 -29.83 15.92 8.01
N HIS A 51 -30.88 15.13 8.20
CA HIS A 51 -31.72 15.21 9.39
C HIS A 51 -32.43 13.88 9.62
N VAL A 52 -32.75 13.61 10.87
CA VAL A 52 -33.62 12.50 11.29
C VAL A 52 -34.54 13.02 12.35
N LYS A 53 -35.83 12.68 12.21
CA LYS A 53 -36.80 12.93 13.26
C LYS A 53 -37.61 11.68 13.53
N THR A 54 -37.96 11.49 14.80
CA THR A 54 -38.79 10.38 15.27
C THR A 54 -39.85 10.90 16.22
N LEU A 55 -41.04 10.31 16.17
CA LEU A 55 -42.16 10.62 17.04
C LEU A 55 -42.78 9.32 17.54
N ASN A 56 -42.99 9.21 18.85
CA ASN A 56 -43.80 8.15 19.45
C ASN A 56 -45.09 8.79 19.96
N ILE A 57 -46.22 8.33 19.44
CA ILE A 57 -47.53 8.72 19.96
C ILE A 57 -48.14 7.56 20.75
N GLY A 58 -48.85 7.91 21.81
CA GLY A 58 -49.60 6.96 22.60
C GLY A 58 -50.58 7.70 23.48
N ASP A 59 -51.85 7.38 23.36
CA ASP A 59 -52.89 7.82 24.28
C ASP A 59 -53.74 6.62 24.70
N ARG A 60 -54.59 6.80 25.72
CA ARG A 60 -55.49 5.75 26.20
C ARG A 60 -56.79 5.64 25.39
N THR A 61 -56.92 6.40 24.31
CA THR A 61 -58.17 6.63 23.56
C THR A 61 -58.15 6.07 22.14
N THR A 62 -56.98 5.63 21.66
CA THR A 62 -56.76 5.08 20.31
C THR A 62 -56.39 3.60 20.40
N PHE A 63 -56.61 2.86 19.29
CA PHE A 63 -56.16 1.47 19.23
C PHE A 63 -54.64 1.42 19.08
N PHE A 64 -54.03 0.37 19.64
CA PHE A 64 -52.58 0.19 19.65
C PHE A 64 -51.95 0.15 18.25
N ASP A 65 -52.68 -0.36 17.26
CA ASP A 65 -52.27 -0.53 15.87
C ASP A 65 -52.76 0.61 14.95
N GLN A 66 -53.35 1.66 15.52
CA GLN A 66 -53.92 2.76 14.75
C GLN A 66 -52.84 3.71 14.23
N THR A 67 -52.74 3.84 12.91
CA THR A 67 -51.91 4.86 12.24
C THR A 67 -52.65 6.21 12.18
N SER A 68 -51.96 7.29 12.54
CA SER A 68 -52.46 8.67 12.60
C SER A 68 -51.91 9.50 11.44
N HIS A 69 -52.81 9.97 10.58
CA HIS A 69 -52.47 10.86 9.45
C HIS A 69 -51.85 12.17 9.93
N GLU A 70 -52.49 12.86 10.87
CA GLU A 70 -52.04 14.16 11.37
C GLU A 70 -50.69 14.07 12.10
N SER A 71 -50.47 13.02 12.89
CA SER A 71 -49.19 12.85 13.59
C SER A 71 -48.04 12.61 12.63
N PHE A 72 -48.23 11.77 11.60
CA PHE A 72 -47.20 11.54 10.58
C PHE A 72 -46.96 12.78 9.71
N LYS A 73 -48.03 13.51 9.37
CA LYS A 73 -47.95 14.80 8.65
C LYS A 73 -47.15 15.84 9.40
N ASN A 74 -47.44 16.05 10.68
CA ASN A 74 -46.71 17.00 11.52
C ASN A 74 -45.24 16.62 11.64
N LEU A 75 -44.94 15.33 11.87
CA LEU A 75 -43.56 14.83 11.88
C LEU A 75 -42.85 15.21 10.57
N LEU A 76 -43.45 14.92 9.42
CA LEU A 76 -42.83 15.14 8.12
C LEU A 76 -42.62 16.64 7.87
N GLN A 77 -43.62 17.49 8.16
CA GLN A 77 -43.51 18.95 8.04
C GLN A 77 -42.40 19.53 8.90
N GLU A 78 -42.35 19.16 10.17
CA GLU A 78 -41.32 19.64 11.10
C GLU A 78 -39.92 19.16 10.68
N THR A 79 -39.81 17.93 10.17
CA THR A 79 -38.51 17.38 9.71
C THR A 79 -37.93 18.23 8.59
N TYR A 80 -38.71 18.59 7.56
CA TYR A 80 -38.22 19.43 6.47
C TYR A 80 -37.97 20.88 6.89
N PHE A 81 -38.80 21.41 7.79
CA PHE A 81 -38.62 22.75 8.36
C PHE A 81 -37.30 22.85 9.15
N GLU A 82 -37.06 21.93 10.08
CA GLU A 82 -35.84 21.88 10.90
C GLU A 82 -34.59 21.63 10.08
N ALA A 83 -34.67 20.73 9.09
CA ALA A 83 -33.57 20.44 8.18
C ALA A 83 -33.24 21.59 7.23
N ASN A 84 -34.15 22.58 7.11
CA ASN A 84 -34.10 23.63 6.09
C ASN A 84 -33.93 23.05 4.66
N VAL A 85 -34.68 21.99 4.36
CA VAL A 85 -34.68 21.30 3.06
C VAL A 85 -36.02 21.51 2.39
N ASP A 86 -36.00 22.02 1.15
CA ASP A 86 -37.21 22.15 0.33
C ASP A 86 -37.81 20.76 0.02
N PRO A 87 -39.07 20.47 0.40
CA PRO A 87 -39.77 19.24 0.03
C PRO A 87 -39.73 18.89 -1.48
N LEU A 88 -39.66 19.90 -2.35
CA LEU A 88 -39.58 19.73 -3.80
C LEU A 88 -38.22 19.22 -4.29
N SER A 89 -37.19 19.27 -3.45
CA SER A 89 -35.84 18.76 -3.76
C SER A 89 -35.70 17.24 -3.62
N ILE A 90 -36.68 16.58 -2.98
CA ILE A 90 -36.63 15.14 -2.70
C ILE A 90 -36.84 14.32 -3.97
N ALA A 91 -35.80 13.69 -4.49
CA ALA A 91 -35.87 12.97 -5.76
C ALA A 91 -36.61 11.62 -5.66
N TYR A 92 -36.56 10.98 -4.49
CA TYR A 92 -37.14 9.67 -4.25
C TYR A 92 -37.51 9.50 -2.78
N ILE A 93 -38.60 8.78 -2.52
CA ILE A 93 -39.02 8.33 -1.20
C ILE A 93 -38.94 6.81 -1.11
N GLU A 94 -38.10 6.34 -0.19
CA GLU A 94 -38.17 4.97 0.31
C GLU A 94 -39.21 4.95 1.44
N ALA A 95 -40.42 4.51 1.10
CA ALA A 95 -41.55 4.45 2.00
C ALA A 95 -41.49 3.22 2.91
N GLU A 96 -42.28 3.23 3.99
CA GLU A 96 -42.51 2.06 4.81
C GLU A 96 -43.13 0.96 3.95
N GLY A 97 -44.26 1.25 3.28
CA GLY A 97 -44.89 0.37 2.30
C GLY A 97 -45.16 -1.04 2.84
N LEU A 98 -45.94 -1.13 3.93
CA LEU A 98 -46.27 -2.38 4.62
C LEU A 98 -47.16 -3.31 3.79
N ALA A 99 -47.69 -2.85 2.65
CA ALA A 99 -48.71 -3.57 1.89
C ALA A 99 -49.99 -3.82 2.74
N CYS A 100 -50.23 -2.96 3.73
CA CYS A 100 -51.52 -2.85 4.39
C CYS A 100 -52.29 -1.69 3.73
N PRO A 101 -53.40 -1.94 3.01
CA PRO A 101 -54.01 -0.93 2.14
C PRO A 101 -54.39 0.38 2.82
N LYS A 102 -54.74 0.35 4.11
CA LYS A 102 -55.09 1.56 4.88
C LYS A 102 -53.86 2.33 5.32
N VAL A 103 -52.82 1.63 5.80
CA VAL A 103 -51.58 2.25 6.28
C VAL A 103 -50.80 2.84 5.12
N ASP A 104 -50.66 2.08 4.01
CA ASP A 104 -50.04 2.57 2.77
C ASP A 104 -50.76 3.81 2.24
N ALA A 105 -52.10 3.86 2.38
CA ALA A 105 -52.86 5.04 1.96
C ALA A 105 -52.59 6.27 2.83
N ILE A 106 -52.55 6.11 4.16
CA ILE A 106 -52.19 7.20 5.07
C ILE A 106 -50.79 7.71 4.76
N GLU A 107 -49.81 6.80 4.64
CA GLU A 107 -48.42 7.15 4.33
C GLU A 107 -48.31 7.97 3.04
N LEU A 108 -48.86 7.45 1.93
CA LEU A 108 -48.70 8.09 0.63
C LEU A 108 -49.54 9.37 0.48
N ASN A 109 -50.68 9.48 1.18
CA ASN A 109 -51.46 10.72 1.18
C ASN A 109 -50.73 11.83 1.94
N VAL A 110 -50.08 11.52 3.08
CA VAL A 110 -49.21 12.48 3.78
C VAL A 110 -48.02 12.89 2.89
N VAL A 111 -47.40 11.93 2.21
CA VAL A 111 -46.33 12.21 1.23
C VAL A 111 -46.82 13.15 0.12
N ASP A 112 -48.02 12.93 -0.45
CA ASP A 112 -48.58 13.82 -1.48
C ASP A 112 -48.79 15.24 -0.94
N GLU A 113 -49.37 15.38 0.25
CA GLU A 113 -49.67 16.68 0.88
C GLU A 113 -48.42 17.53 1.14
N ILE A 114 -47.30 16.90 1.53
CA ILE A 114 -46.08 17.61 1.91
C ILE A 114 -45.08 17.70 0.77
N LEU A 115 -44.87 16.62 0.03
CA LEU A 115 -43.81 16.50 -0.96
C LEU A 115 -44.30 16.77 -2.38
N CYS A 116 -45.55 16.48 -2.72
CA CYS A 116 -46.04 16.61 -4.10
C CYS A 116 -46.76 17.94 -4.37
N LYS A 117 -46.96 18.78 -3.34
CA LYS A 117 -47.59 20.09 -3.48
C LYS A 117 -46.80 20.97 -4.45
N ASN A 118 -47.44 21.40 -5.54
CA ASN A 118 -46.85 22.22 -6.61
C ASN A 118 -45.71 21.55 -7.39
N ARG A 119 -45.58 20.21 -7.30
CA ARG A 119 -44.54 19.46 -8.01
C ARG A 119 -44.90 19.35 -9.50
N LYS A 120 -43.95 19.64 -10.39
CA LYS A 120 -44.14 19.58 -11.85
C LYS A 120 -43.90 18.19 -12.44
N THR A 121 -43.07 17.40 -11.78
CA THR A 121 -42.74 16.03 -12.16
C THR A 121 -43.19 15.07 -11.06
N PRO A 122 -43.55 13.82 -11.41
CA PRO A 122 -43.91 12.82 -10.41
C PRO A 122 -42.80 12.62 -9.39
N LEU A 123 -43.16 12.47 -8.13
CA LEU A 123 -42.24 11.99 -7.10
C LEU A 123 -42.18 10.46 -7.20
N LEU A 124 -40.95 9.93 -7.28
CA LEU A 124 -40.71 8.49 -7.32
C LEU A 124 -40.82 7.91 -5.91
N VAL A 125 -41.49 6.76 -5.79
CA VAL A 125 -41.68 6.06 -4.51
C VAL A 125 -41.43 4.56 -4.66
N GLY A 126 -40.92 3.93 -3.61
CA GLY A 126 -40.74 2.48 -3.55
C GLY A 126 -40.58 1.99 -2.12
N SER A 127 -40.58 0.67 -1.95
CA SER A 127 -40.33 -0.02 -0.68
C SER A 127 -39.54 -1.31 -0.93
N VAL A 128 -38.40 -1.44 -0.25
CA VAL A 128 -37.52 -2.61 -0.26
C VAL A 128 -38.23 -3.85 0.30
N LYS A 129 -39.29 -3.66 1.07
CA LYS A 129 -40.08 -4.77 1.62
C LYS A 129 -40.71 -5.62 0.52
N SER A 130 -41.03 -5.03 -0.64
CA SER A 130 -41.48 -5.78 -1.81
C SER A 130 -40.44 -6.77 -2.35
N ASN A 131 -39.14 -6.53 -2.10
CA ASN A 131 -38.03 -7.37 -2.55
C ASN A 131 -37.60 -8.41 -1.51
N LEU A 132 -37.67 -8.07 -0.22
CA LEU A 132 -37.05 -8.86 0.86
C LEU A 132 -38.02 -9.29 1.96
N GLY A 133 -39.25 -8.79 1.99
CA GLY A 133 -40.16 -8.90 3.13
C GLY A 133 -39.91 -7.84 4.21
N HIS A 134 -40.72 -7.84 5.25
CA HIS A 134 -40.62 -6.93 6.38
C HIS A 134 -39.67 -7.49 7.45
N THR A 135 -38.49 -6.89 7.58
CA THR A 135 -37.44 -7.34 8.51
C THR A 135 -37.56 -6.77 9.93
N GLU A 136 -38.80 -6.39 10.30
CA GLU A 136 -39.18 -5.87 11.62
C GLU A 136 -38.24 -4.78 12.14
N SER A 137 -37.54 -5.01 13.25
CA SER A 137 -36.65 -4.04 13.89
C SER A 137 -35.51 -3.55 13.00
N SER A 138 -35.12 -4.32 11.98
CA SER A 138 -34.04 -3.94 11.05
C SER A 138 -34.54 -3.19 9.82
N THR A 139 -35.87 -3.06 9.62
CA THR A 139 -36.43 -2.58 8.36
C THR A 139 -35.94 -1.18 7.98
N ASN A 140 -35.79 -0.28 8.94
CA ASN A 140 -35.35 1.09 8.68
C ASN A 140 -33.92 1.12 8.13
N LEU A 141 -33.04 0.26 8.65
CA LEU A 141 -31.66 0.16 8.17
C LEU A 141 -31.61 -0.46 6.77
N VAL A 142 -32.45 -1.45 6.48
CA VAL A 142 -32.57 -2.04 5.13
C VAL A 142 -33.07 -0.99 4.12
N SER A 143 -34.07 -0.19 4.49
CA SER A 143 -34.55 0.94 3.68
C SER A 143 -33.46 1.98 3.43
N ILE A 144 -32.67 2.34 4.45
CA ILE A 144 -31.50 3.21 4.29
C ILE A 144 -30.49 2.59 3.34
N VAL A 145 -30.19 1.29 3.41
CA VAL A 145 -29.27 0.63 2.48
C VAL A 145 -29.73 0.75 1.03
N LYS A 146 -31.02 0.53 0.72
CA LYS A 146 -31.55 0.73 -0.63
C LYS A 146 -31.46 2.19 -1.08
N ALA A 147 -31.75 3.14 -0.18
CA ALA A 147 -31.57 4.56 -0.45
C ALA A 147 -30.10 4.92 -0.75
N LEU A 148 -29.14 4.36 -0.01
CA LEU A 148 -27.71 4.54 -0.25
C LEU A 148 -27.28 3.95 -1.60
N ILE A 149 -27.78 2.77 -1.98
CA ILE A 149 -27.56 2.18 -3.31
C ILE A 149 -28.08 3.13 -4.40
N ALA A 150 -29.27 3.70 -4.21
CA ALA A 150 -29.84 4.64 -5.17
C ALA A 150 -29.01 5.93 -5.31
N LEU A 151 -28.54 6.49 -4.19
CA LEU A 151 -27.71 7.69 -4.16
C LEU A 151 -26.33 7.45 -4.79
N ASP A 152 -25.67 6.35 -4.43
CA ASP A 152 -24.32 6.00 -4.87
C ASP A 152 -24.28 5.64 -6.36
N THR A 153 -25.17 4.73 -6.79
CA THR A 153 -25.21 4.27 -8.18
C THR A 153 -25.96 5.22 -9.11
N GLY A 154 -26.79 6.12 -8.56
CA GLY A 154 -27.71 6.96 -9.33
C GLY A 154 -28.87 6.19 -9.95
N ARG A 155 -29.16 4.96 -9.49
CA ARG A 155 -30.20 4.09 -10.04
C ARG A 155 -31.09 3.55 -8.92
N ILE A 156 -32.40 3.71 -9.06
CA ILE A 156 -33.37 3.26 -8.07
C ILE A 156 -33.78 1.83 -8.42
N PRO A 157 -33.54 0.85 -7.53
CA PRO A 157 -33.98 -0.53 -7.75
C PRO A 157 -35.51 -0.65 -7.80
N PRO A 158 -36.07 -1.53 -8.65
CA PRO A 158 -37.51 -1.68 -8.81
C PRO A 158 -38.19 -2.31 -7.59
N ASN A 159 -39.38 -1.81 -7.30
CA ASN A 159 -40.40 -2.38 -6.44
C ASN A 159 -41.05 -3.57 -7.15
N LEU A 160 -41.26 -4.66 -6.43
CA LEU A 160 -41.92 -5.86 -6.95
C LEU A 160 -43.42 -5.86 -6.60
N HIS A 161 -44.15 -6.81 -7.19
CA HIS A 161 -45.52 -7.17 -6.81
C HIS A 161 -46.55 -6.01 -6.83
N TYR A 162 -46.34 -5.02 -7.71
CA TYR A 162 -47.26 -3.91 -7.91
C TYR A 162 -48.09 -4.14 -9.18
N SER A 163 -49.36 -4.51 -9.02
CA SER A 163 -50.26 -4.85 -10.13
C SER A 163 -51.02 -3.62 -10.62
N CYS A 164 -51.66 -2.90 -9.70
CA CYS A 164 -52.39 -1.67 -10.00
C CYS A 164 -52.41 -0.72 -8.77
N PRO A 165 -52.53 0.60 -8.99
CA PRO A 165 -52.46 1.59 -7.91
C PRO A 165 -53.55 1.39 -6.86
N ASN A 166 -53.19 1.47 -5.58
CA ASN A 166 -54.15 1.50 -4.48
C ASN A 166 -55.17 2.63 -4.69
N SER A 167 -56.44 2.26 -4.85
CA SER A 167 -57.57 3.16 -5.13
C SER A 167 -57.80 4.24 -4.05
N LYS A 168 -57.25 4.05 -2.84
CA LYS A 168 -57.34 5.01 -1.73
C LYS A 168 -56.26 6.10 -1.77
N VAL A 169 -55.38 6.08 -2.77
CA VAL A 169 -54.28 7.05 -2.95
C VAL A 169 -54.46 7.80 -4.27
N PRO A 170 -55.15 8.95 -4.26
CA PRO A 170 -55.41 9.74 -5.48
C PRO A 170 -54.13 10.15 -6.23
N ALA A 171 -53.01 10.34 -5.51
CA ALA A 171 -51.73 10.69 -6.08
C ALA A 171 -51.12 9.58 -6.96
N LEU A 172 -51.38 8.31 -6.66
CA LEU A 172 -50.99 7.18 -7.51
C LEU A 172 -51.86 7.12 -8.77
N LEU A 173 -53.17 7.31 -8.62
CA LEU A 173 -54.13 7.30 -9.75
C LEU A 173 -53.87 8.44 -10.74
N SER A 174 -53.54 9.63 -10.24
CA SER A 174 -53.23 10.81 -11.05
C SER A 174 -51.79 10.84 -11.58
N GLY A 175 -50.92 9.93 -11.13
CA GLY A 175 -49.51 9.87 -11.52
C GLY A 175 -48.62 10.93 -10.87
N LYS A 176 -49.09 11.67 -9.86
CA LYS A 176 -48.25 12.57 -9.04
C LYS A 176 -47.21 11.82 -8.23
N LEU A 177 -47.58 10.63 -7.72
CA LEU A 177 -46.68 9.64 -7.18
C LEU A 177 -46.52 8.51 -8.18
N LYS A 178 -45.29 8.10 -8.44
CA LYS A 178 -44.98 7.01 -9.36
C LYS A 178 -44.19 5.92 -8.64
N VAL A 179 -44.81 4.76 -8.47
CA VAL A 179 -44.11 3.55 -7.97
C VAL A 179 -43.05 3.14 -8.98
N VAL A 180 -41.83 2.92 -8.51
CA VAL A 180 -40.71 2.50 -9.34
C VAL A 180 -40.81 1.01 -9.62
N THR A 181 -41.39 0.58 -10.74
CA THR A 181 -41.56 -0.85 -11.11
C THR A 181 -40.48 -1.39 -12.05
N GLU A 182 -39.60 -0.52 -12.55
CA GLU A 182 -38.44 -0.83 -13.38
C GLU A 182 -37.24 -0.04 -12.86
N GLU A 183 -36.01 -0.38 -13.28
CA GLU A 183 -34.83 0.40 -12.91
C GLU A 183 -34.96 1.83 -13.49
N VAL A 184 -34.92 2.84 -12.62
CA VAL A 184 -35.04 4.25 -13.02
C VAL A 184 -33.82 5.04 -12.54
N HIS A 185 -33.32 5.93 -13.39
CA HIS A 185 -32.26 6.86 -13.00
C HIS A 185 -32.74 7.87 -11.94
N LEU A 186 -32.02 7.99 -10.84
CA LEU A 186 -32.31 8.96 -9.78
C LEU A 186 -31.94 10.39 -10.26
N LYS A 187 -32.96 11.21 -10.51
CA LYS A 187 -32.79 12.62 -10.88
C LYS A 187 -32.84 13.52 -9.66
N GLY A 188 -31.68 13.84 -9.11
CA GLY A 188 -31.50 14.68 -7.93
C GLY A 188 -30.54 14.04 -6.93
N ASP A 189 -30.32 14.70 -5.80
CA ASP A 189 -29.32 14.29 -4.81
C ASP A 189 -29.89 14.07 -3.40
N ILE A 190 -31.20 14.16 -3.19
CA ILE A 190 -31.82 13.98 -1.86
C ILE A 190 -32.87 12.88 -1.91
N VAL A 191 -32.80 11.95 -0.95
CA VAL A 191 -33.74 10.85 -0.76
C VAL A 191 -34.30 10.92 0.66
N GLY A 192 -35.61 10.76 0.79
CA GLY A 192 -36.27 10.58 2.09
C GLY A 192 -36.53 9.11 2.38
N VAL A 193 -36.43 8.72 3.65
CA VAL A 193 -36.73 7.37 4.12
C VAL A 193 -37.76 7.46 5.25
N ASN A 194 -38.92 6.84 5.06
CA ASN A 194 -39.97 6.79 6.07
C ASN A 194 -39.79 5.58 6.99
N SER A 195 -40.31 5.72 8.21
CA SER A 195 -40.52 4.63 9.14
C SER A 195 -41.90 4.77 9.78
N ILE A 196 -42.71 3.70 9.71
CA ILE A 196 -44.00 3.64 10.40
C ILE A 196 -44.06 2.32 11.18
N GLY A 197 -43.93 2.44 12.50
CA GLY A 197 -44.01 1.34 13.43
C GLY A 197 -45.44 0.97 13.78
N PHE A 198 -45.64 -0.32 14.07
CA PHE A 198 -46.94 -0.89 14.44
C PHE A 198 -47.58 -0.22 15.66
N SER A 199 -46.78 0.29 16.61
CA SER A 199 -47.23 0.83 17.90
C SER A 199 -47.29 2.36 17.96
N GLY A 200 -47.61 3.04 16.86
CA GLY A 200 -47.68 4.51 16.83
C GLY A 200 -46.30 5.20 16.85
N THR A 201 -45.27 4.53 16.35
CA THR A 201 -43.95 5.14 16.15
C THR A 201 -43.82 5.61 14.70
N TYR A 202 -43.35 6.84 14.50
CA TYR A 202 -43.08 7.39 13.18
C TYR A 202 -41.63 7.88 13.11
N GLY A 203 -41.03 7.78 11.94
CA GLY A 203 -39.70 8.31 11.67
C GLY A 203 -39.57 8.82 10.24
N HIS A 204 -38.68 9.78 10.05
CA HIS A 204 -38.25 10.22 8.73
C HIS A 204 -36.76 10.57 8.76
N ALA A 205 -36.01 10.09 7.76
CA ALA A 205 -34.61 10.43 7.55
C ALA A 205 -34.41 11.08 6.18
N ILE A 206 -33.61 12.14 6.14
CA ILE A 206 -33.23 12.83 4.91
C ILE A 206 -31.76 12.52 4.61
N LEU A 207 -31.51 11.87 3.47
CA LEU A 207 -30.18 11.48 3.00
C LEU A 207 -29.81 12.29 1.76
N LYS A 208 -28.57 12.79 1.71
CA LYS A 208 -28.04 13.52 0.56
C LYS A 208 -26.85 12.83 -0.06
N LYS A 209 -26.82 12.74 -1.38
CA LYS A 209 -25.74 12.16 -2.18
C LYS A 209 -24.41 12.85 -1.85
N ASN A 210 -23.36 12.05 -1.76
CA ASN A 210 -22.02 12.59 -1.80
C ASN A 210 -21.67 13.02 -3.25
N ASN A 211 -21.63 14.33 -3.50
CA ASN A 211 -21.46 14.90 -4.85
C ASN A 211 -20.01 14.89 -5.38
N LYS A 212 -19.09 14.13 -4.75
CA LYS A 212 -17.71 14.03 -5.22
C LYS A 212 -17.68 13.38 -6.61
N PHE A 213 -17.53 14.22 -7.63
CA PHE A 213 -17.38 13.82 -9.02
C PHE A 213 -16.00 13.21 -9.23
N ASN A 214 -15.89 11.88 -9.23
CA ASN A 214 -14.70 11.22 -9.76
C ASN A 214 -14.75 11.27 -11.29
N LYS A 215 -13.94 12.16 -11.90
CA LYS A 215 -13.75 12.19 -13.36
C LYS A 215 -13.07 10.92 -13.89
N ASN A 216 -12.25 10.26 -13.06
CA ASN A 216 -11.49 9.07 -13.42
C ASN A 216 -11.98 7.87 -12.61
N LYS A 217 -13.18 7.36 -12.94
CA LYS A 217 -13.79 6.25 -12.19
C LYS A 217 -13.03 4.93 -12.32
N THR A 218 -12.26 4.74 -13.38
CA THR A 218 -11.88 3.39 -13.85
C THR A 218 -10.40 3.16 -14.11
N THR A 219 -9.51 4.13 -13.89
CA THR A 219 -8.07 3.95 -14.18
C THR A 219 -7.18 4.63 -13.15
N LEU A 220 -6.02 4.03 -12.91
CA LEU A 220 -4.88 4.71 -12.27
C LEU A 220 -4.48 5.89 -13.18
N CYS A 221 -4.28 7.07 -12.57
CA CYS A 221 -4.02 8.30 -13.32
C CYS A 221 -2.56 8.45 -13.77
N ASP A 222 -1.68 7.61 -13.22
CA ASP A 222 -0.26 7.50 -13.54
C ASP A 222 -0.02 6.06 -14.03
N ASN A 223 0.86 5.85 -15.00
CA ASN A 223 1.11 4.51 -15.57
C ASN A 223 1.83 3.56 -14.60
N LEU A 224 1.86 3.89 -13.31
CA LEU A 224 2.54 3.15 -12.27
C LEU A 224 1.65 2.02 -11.75
N PRO A 225 2.13 0.78 -11.71
CA PRO A 225 1.43 -0.27 -11.00
C PRO A 225 1.35 0.02 -9.49
N ARG A 226 0.34 -0.52 -8.82
CA ARG A 226 0.11 -0.38 -7.38
C ARG A 226 0.20 -1.74 -6.71
N LEU A 227 1.09 -1.85 -5.73
CA LEU A 227 1.11 -2.96 -4.77
C LEU A 227 -0.10 -2.86 -3.86
N ILE A 228 -1.04 -3.80 -3.89
CA ILE A 228 -2.18 -3.88 -2.96
C ILE A 228 -1.91 -4.95 -1.92
N LEU A 229 -1.95 -4.56 -0.64
CA LEU A 229 -1.77 -5.45 0.50
C LEU A 229 -3.14 -5.91 1.02
N ILE A 230 -3.23 -7.18 1.40
CA ILE A 230 -4.40 -7.75 2.07
C ILE A 230 -3.97 -8.67 3.22
N HIS A 231 -4.83 -8.80 4.22
CA HIS A 231 -4.63 -9.76 5.30
C HIS A 231 -5.97 -10.27 5.84
N GLY A 232 -6.00 -11.50 6.31
CA GLY A 232 -7.21 -12.12 6.84
C GLY A 232 -6.92 -13.43 7.54
N ARG A 233 -7.90 -14.33 7.57
CA ARG A 233 -7.86 -15.54 8.39
C ARG A 233 -7.61 -16.82 7.60
N GLU A 234 -7.86 -16.82 6.30
CA GLU A 234 -7.85 -18.02 5.47
C GLU A 234 -7.24 -17.73 4.10
N VAL A 235 -6.38 -18.65 3.63
CA VAL A 235 -5.66 -18.54 2.36
C VAL A 235 -6.62 -18.48 1.18
N ALA A 236 -7.54 -19.44 1.06
CA ALA A 236 -8.48 -19.53 -0.05
C ALA A 236 -9.34 -18.27 -0.23
N ASN A 237 -9.73 -17.63 0.88
CA ASN A 237 -10.50 -16.38 0.82
C ASN A 237 -9.67 -15.21 0.30
N LEU A 238 -8.39 -15.12 0.70
CA LEU A 238 -7.49 -14.08 0.21
C LEU A 238 -7.15 -14.28 -1.27
N GLU A 239 -6.95 -15.51 -1.71
CA GLU A 239 -6.76 -15.84 -3.13
C GLU A 239 -7.97 -15.43 -3.97
N ASN A 240 -9.19 -15.71 -3.50
CA ASN A 240 -10.43 -15.28 -4.15
C ASN A 240 -10.54 -13.74 -4.19
N ILE A 241 -10.16 -13.05 -3.11
CA ILE A 241 -10.14 -11.58 -3.08
C ILE A 241 -9.13 -11.04 -4.10
N ILE A 242 -7.92 -11.60 -4.18
CA ILE A 242 -6.91 -11.20 -5.18
C ILE A 242 -7.47 -11.36 -6.59
N LYS A 243 -8.09 -12.51 -6.89
CA LYS A 243 -8.70 -12.74 -8.20
C LYS A 243 -9.77 -11.68 -8.54
N GLN A 244 -10.64 -11.36 -7.59
CA GLN A 244 -11.65 -10.30 -7.79
C GLN A 244 -11.02 -8.92 -7.98
N LEU A 245 -9.94 -8.61 -7.25
CA LEU A 245 -9.21 -7.35 -7.40
C LEU A 245 -8.54 -7.22 -8.76
N GLU A 246 -8.00 -8.31 -9.29
CA GLU A 246 -7.36 -8.37 -10.61
C GLU A 246 -8.37 -8.22 -11.76
N GLU A 247 -9.62 -8.61 -11.55
CA GLU A 247 -10.72 -8.52 -12.53
C GLU A 247 -11.49 -7.18 -12.45
N MET A 248 -11.38 -6.45 -11.34
CA MET A 248 -12.14 -5.22 -11.08
C MET A 248 -11.35 -3.96 -11.51
N PRO A 249 -12.02 -2.92 -12.05
CA PRO A 249 -11.37 -1.63 -12.26
C PRO A 249 -10.94 -1.02 -10.92
N VAL A 250 -9.63 -0.82 -10.76
CA VAL A 250 -9.05 -0.16 -9.58
C VAL A 250 -8.58 1.25 -9.94
N ASN A 251 -8.97 2.22 -9.11
CA ASN A 251 -8.52 3.60 -9.17
C ASN A 251 -7.69 3.96 -7.94
N ASN A 252 -7.09 5.16 -7.96
CA ASN A 252 -6.23 5.64 -6.88
C ASN A 252 -6.93 5.70 -5.51
N GLU A 253 -8.23 6.05 -5.48
CA GLU A 253 -8.98 6.15 -4.22
C GLU A 253 -9.24 4.77 -3.60
N PHE A 254 -9.56 3.78 -4.43
CA PHE A 254 -9.73 2.40 -3.98
C PHE A 254 -8.42 1.81 -3.47
N ALA A 255 -7.32 1.99 -4.21
CA ALA A 255 -5.99 1.56 -3.78
C ALA A 255 -5.60 2.19 -2.44
N ALA A 256 -5.80 3.51 -2.29
CA ALA A 256 -5.52 4.22 -1.04
C ALA A 256 -6.41 3.75 0.14
N LEU A 257 -7.69 3.46 -0.12
CA LEU A 257 -8.58 2.90 0.88
C LEU A 257 -8.10 1.51 1.35
N MET A 258 -7.77 0.63 0.41
CA MET A 258 -7.26 -0.71 0.69
C MET A 258 -5.99 -0.64 1.52
N HIS A 259 -5.00 0.17 1.11
CA HIS A 259 -3.77 0.37 1.89
C HIS A 259 -4.08 0.78 3.31
N LYS A 260 -4.95 1.77 3.50
CA LYS A 260 -5.26 2.28 4.83
C LYS A 260 -6.02 1.29 5.71
N VAL A 261 -6.85 0.43 5.12
CA VAL A 261 -7.53 -0.65 5.84
C VAL A 261 -6.53 -1.73 6.26
N PHE A 262 -5.68 -2.18 5.33
CA PHE A 262 -4.77 -3.31 5.55
C PHE A 262 -3.41 -2.93 6.18
N LEU A 263 -3.17 -1.64 6.43
CA LEU A 263 -2.09 -1.17 7.31
C LEU A 263 -2.43 -1.39 8.79
N ILE A 264 -3.70 -1.58 9.14
CA ILE A 264 -4.12 -1.80 10.53
C ILE A 264 -3.86 -3.26 10.90
N HIS A 265 -2.79 -3.49 11.66
CA HIS A 265 -2.41 -4.82 12.10
C HIS A 265 -3.50 -5.45 13.00
N SER A 266 -3.87 -6.69 12.69
CA SER A 266 -4.75 -7.51 13.53
C SER A 266 -4.06 -8.83 13.88
N LYS A 267 -3.97 -9.13 15.17
CA LYS A 267 -3.42 -10.40 15.67
C LYS A 267 -4.25 -11.62 15.25
N GLN A 268 -5.51 -11.41 14.87
CA GLN A 268 -6.40 -12.48 14.38
C GLN A 268 -6.17 -12.79 12.90
N HIS A 269 -5.47 -11.91 12.18
CA HIS A 269 -5.19 -12.10 10.76
C HIS A 269 -3.86 -12.82 10.57
N ILE A 270 -3.95 -14.15 10.53
CA ILE A 270 -2.82 -15.07 10.39
C ILE A 270 -2.46 -15.36 8.93
N VAL A 271 -3.11 -14.72 7.96
CA VAL A 271 -2.79 -14.85 6.54
C VAL A 271 -2.57 -13.46 5.97
N ARG A 272 -1.50 -13.29 5.19
CA ARG A 272 -1.17 -12.05 4.49
C ARG A 272 -1.02 -12.36 3.00
N GLY A 273 -1.30 -11.38 2.17
CA GLY A 273 -1.05 -11.49 0.75
C GLY A 273 -0.90 -10.13 0.09
N TYR A 274 -0.44 -10.17 -1.15
CA TYR A 274 -0.34 -8.99 -1.98
C TYR A 274 -0.61 -9.31 -3.45
N THR A 275 -0.99 -8.30 -4.21
CA THR A 275 -1.05 -8.33 -5.68
C THR A 275 -0.61 -6.99 -6.26
N ILE A 276 -0.27 -6.95 -7.53
CA ILE A 276 0.14 -5.74 -8.25
C ILE A 276 -0.94 -5.42 -9.30
N LEU A 277 -1.45 -4.18 -9.28
CA LEU A 277 -2.54 -3.74 -10.16
C LEU A 277 -2.14 -2.52 -11.02
N PRO A 278 -2.52 -2.47 -12.31
CA PRO A 278 -3.19 -3.54 -13.05
C PRO A 278 -2.29 -4.77 -13.16
N LYS A 279 -2.90 -5.94 -13.34
CA LYS A 279 -2.15 -7.18 -13.52
C LYS A 279 -1.35 -7.11 -14.82
N LEU A 280 -0.02 -7.10 -14.70
CA LEU A 280 0.92 -7.20 -15.81
C LEU A 280 1.29 -8.68 -16.03
N GLU A 281 1.82 -9.03 -17.21
CA GLU A 281 2.27 -10.40 -17.51
C GLU A 281 3.30 -10.93 -16.50
N THR A 282 4.08 -10.01 -15.95
CA THR A 282 5.16 -10.19 -14.99
C THR A 282 4.72 -9.93 -13.54
N SER A 283 3.48 -9.49 -13.33
CA SER A 283 2.97 -9.22 -11.97
C SER A 283 2.94 -10.49 -11.13
N HIS A 284 3.53 -10.38 -9.95
CA HIS A 284 3.50 -11.42 -8.94
C HIS A 284 2.44 -11.12 -7.89
N SER A 285 1.72 -12.16 -7.49
CA SER A 285 0.85 -12.15 -6.32
C SER A 285 1.17 -13.36 -5.44
N GLU A 286 1.05 -13.18 -4.13
CA GLU A 286 1.34 -14.23 -3.17
C GLU A 286 0.36 -14.14 -2.00
N VAL A 287 -0.02 -15.29 -1.46
CA VAL A 287 -0.76 -15.43 -0.21
C VAL A 287 -0.03 -16.43 0.67
N GLN A 288 0.29 -16.02 1.89
CA GLN A 288 1.03 -16.85 2.83
C GLN A 288 0.40 -16.80 4.22
N SER A 289 0.37 -17.97 4.87
CA SER A 289 0.06 -18.05 6.30
C SER A 289 1.23 -17.51 7.12
N TYR A 290 0.95 -16.51 7.93
CA TYR A 290 1.87 -15.89 8.88
C TYR A 290 1.46 -16.28 10.30
N SER A 291 2.07 -17.35 10.82
CA SER A 291 1.79 -17.88 12.17
C SER A 291 2.64 -17.26 13.28
N ARG A 292 3.40 -16.19 12.98
CA ARG A 292 4.38 -15.65 13.93
C ARG A 292 3.73 -14.67 14.89
N THR A 293 3.94 -14.91 16.17
CA THR A 293 3.49 -14.05 17.28
C THR A 293 4.46 -12.91 17.59
N LYS A 294 5.69 -12.98 17.07
CA LYS A 294 6.78 -12.02 17.32
C LYS A 294 7.05 -11.18 16.07
N GLU A 295 7.35 -9.91 16.27
CA GLU A 295 7.91 -9.03 15.25
C GLU A 295 9.34 -9.48 14.90
N LEU A 296 9.65 -9.47 13.61
CA LEU A 296 10.95 -9.90 13.10
C LEU A 296 11.83 -8.68 12.87
N PRO A 297 13.10 -8.72 13.30
CA PRO A 297 14.00 -7.60 13.06
C PRO A 297 14.24 -7.44 11.56
N VAL A 298 14.15 -6.20 11.09
CA VAL A 298 14.45 -5.82 9.71
C VAL A 298 15.90 -5.40 9.60
N TRP A 299 16.65 -6.05 8.73
CA TRP A 299 18.06 -5.73 8.47
C TRP A 299 18.24 -5.21 7.06
N PHE A 300 18.90 -4.06 6.94
CA PHE A 300 19.32 -3.54 5.65
C PHE A 300 20.71 -4.06 5.33
N VAL A 301 20.86 -4.67 4.15
CA VAL A 301 22.12 -5.20 3.65
C VAL A 301 22.51 -4.43 2.40
N PHE A 302 23.61 -3.69 2.46
CA PHE A 302 24.07 -2.87 1.34
C PHE A 302 25.15 -3.58 0.54
N SER A 303 24.84 -3.94 -0.70
CA SER A 303 25.83 -4.53 -1.62
C SER A 303 26.77 -3.46 -2.19
N GLY A 304 27.99 -3.87 -2.50
CA GLY A 304 29.02 -2.99 -3.06
C GLY A 304 29.21 -3.15 -4.56
N MET A 305 30.46 -3.02 -4.99
CA MET A 305 30.89 -3.15 -6.39
C MET A 305 30.43 -4.46 -7.04
N GLY A 306 29.99 -4.37 -8.29
CA GLY A 306 29.49 -5.48 -9.10
C GLY A 306 27.96 -5.54 -9.21
N SER A 307 27.24 -4.77 -8.40
CA SER A 307 25.77 -4.66 -8.47
C SER A 307 25.29 -3.75 -9.60
N GLN A 308 26.09 -2.79 -10.07
CA GLN A 308 25.74 -1.85 -11.13
C GLN A 308 25.46 -2.56 -12.47
N TRP A 309 24.61 -1.96 -13.29
CA TRP A 309 24.29 -2.43 -14.64
C TRP A 309 23.65 -1.31 -15.49
N ALA A 310 23.65 -1.50 -16.80
CA ALA A 310 23.18 -0.52 -17.78
C ALA A 310 21.67 -0.25 -17.62
N GLY A 311 21.29 1.01 -17.43
CA GLY A 311 19.87 1.39 -17.25
C GLY A 311 19.26 1.10 -15.87
N MET A 312 20.07 0.77 -14.86
CA MET A 312 19.62 0.34 -13.52
C MET A 312 18.66 1.26 -12.75
N GLY A 313 18.56 2.54 -13.12
CA GLY A 313 17.64 3.51 -12.50
C GLY A 313 16.43 3.88 -13.34
N LYS A 314 16.32 3.38 -14.58
CA LYS A 314 15.37 3.91 -15.57
C LYS A 314 13.91 3.80 -15.14
N GLN A 315 13.46 2.61 -14.73
CA GLN A 315 12.08 2.40 -14.25
C GLN A 315 11.85 3.06 -12.88
N LEU A 316 12.85 3.01 -11.99
CA LEU A 316 12.73 3.59 -10.65
C LEU A 316 12.50 5.11 -10.67
N LEU A 317 12.96 5.81 -11.71
CA LEU A 317 12.70 7.25 -11.90
C LEU A 317 11.22 7.59 -12.09
N GLU A 318 10.35 6.62 -12.38
CA GLU A 318 8.91 6.86 -12.40
C GLU A 318 8.32 7.00 -11.00
N ILE A 319 9.00 6.48 -9.97
CA ILE A 319 8.58 6.62 -8.57
C ILE A 319 9.00 8.01 -8.05
N PRO A 320 8.06 8.90 -7.66
CA PRO A 320 8.39 10.29 -7.33
C PRO A 320 9.40 10.45 -6.19
N VAL A 321 9.32 9.58 -5.17
CA VAL A 321 10.25 9.59 -4.03
C VAL A 321 11.68 9.29 -4.49
N PHE A 322 11.83 8.32 -5.39
CA PHE A 322 13.13 7.96 -5.96
C PHE A 322 13.67 9.07 -6.86
N ALA A 323 12.83 9.62 -7.75
CA ALA A 323 13.22 10.71 -8.63
C ALA A 323 13.73 11.94 -7.84
N ALA A 324 13.02 12.31 -6.77
CA ALA A 324 13.43 13.40 -5.88
C ALA A 324 14.77 13.13 -5.17
N ALA A 325 15.05 11.88 -4.81
CA ALA A 325 16.33 11.48 -4.24
C ALA A 325 17.47 11.60 -5.26
N ILE A 326 17.23 11.20 -6.51
CA ILE A 326 18.19 11.38 -7.62
C ILE A 326 18.43 12.86 -7.91
N ASP A 327 17.42 13.71 -7.85
CA ASP A 327 17.58 15.16 -8.06
C ASP A 327 18.48 15.80 -7.00
N LYS A 328 18.40 15.36 -5.74
CA LYS A 328 19.35 15.78 -4.69
C LYS A 328 20.77 15.36 -5.02
N CYS A 329 20.95 14.12 -5.50
CA CYS A 329 22.25 13.59 -5.88
C CYS A 329 22.85 14.33 -7.09
N GLU A 330 22.02 14.63 -8.10
CA GLU A 330 22.38 15.42 -9.27
C GLU A 330 22.85 16.82 -8.86
N ALA A 331 22.09 17.49 -7.99
CA ALA A 331 22.42 18.83 -7.52
C ALA A 331 23.77 18.87 -6.78
N ALA A 332 24.05 17.87 -5.93
CA ALA A 332 25.31 17.77 -5.20
C ALA A 332 26.53 17.60 -6.12
N LEU A 333 26.37 16.93 -7.26
CA LEU A 333 27.45 16.67 -8.21
C LEU A 333 27.52 17.63 -9.41
N ALA A 334 26.57 18.56 -9.52
CA ALA A 334 26.50 19.51 -10.63
C ALA A 334 27.80 20.32 -10.81
N SER A 335 28.41 20.78 -9.71
CA SER A 335 29.68 21.54 -9.72
C SER A 335 30.88 20.71 -10.18
N LYS A 336 30.78 19.39 -10.15
CA LYS A 336 31.81 18.44 -10.59
C LYS A 336 31.61 17.99 -12.05
N GLY A 337 30.57 18.50 -12.72
CA GLY A 337 30.26 18.14 -14.12
C GLY A 337 29.77 16.70 -14.29
N ILE A 338 29.30 16.06 -13.22
CA ILE A 338 28.80 14.68 -13.26
C ILE A 338 27.27 14.69 -13.28
N SER A 339 26.68 14.02 -14.26
CA SER A 339 25.23 13.78 -14.29
C SER A 339 24.88 12.39 -13.77
N VAL A 340 24.25 12.35 -12.60
CA VAL A 340 23.76 11.14 -11.94
C VAL A 340 22.63 10.51 -12.76
N ARG A 341 21.71 11.32 -13.28
CA ARG A 341 20.62 10.85 -14.16
C ARG A 341 21.16 10.16 -15.40
N ASN A 342 22.18 10.73 -16.04
CA ASN A 342 22.85 10.04 -17.14
C ASN A 342 23.45 8.72 -16.66
N ILE A 343 24.23 8.71 -15.57
CA ILE A 343 24.89 7.49 -15.06
C ILE A 343 23.90 6.33 -14.83
N ILE A 344 22.76 6.58 -14.20
CA ILE A 344 21.81 5.51 -13.85
C ILE A 344 20.89 5.09 -15.00
N THR A 345 20.79 5.88 -16.08
CA THR A 345 19.95 5.59 -17.25
C THR A 345 20.74 5.17 -18.48
N ASN A 346 22.06 5.34 -18.47
CA ASN A 346 22.92 5.04 -19.61
C ASN A 346 22.92 3.53 -19.92
N THR A 347 22.75 3.20 -21.19
CA THR A 347 22.73 1.82 -21.69
C THR A 347 23.94 1.48 -22.57
N THR A 348 24.93 2.36 -22.67
CA THR A 348 26.13 2.15 -23.48
C THR A 348 26.98 1.04 -22.88
N GLU A 349 27.40 0.09 -23.72
CA GLU A 349 28.31 -0.98 -23.31
C GLU A 349 29.65 -0.40 -22.81
N GLY A 350 30.20 -0.98 -21.74
CA GLY A 350 31.44 -0.48 -21.12
C GLY A 350 31.30 0.84 -20.34
N PHE A 351 30.11 1.44 -20.25
CA PHE A 351 29.94 2.71 -19.53
C PHE A 351 30.38 2.64 -18.06
N PHE A 352 30.21 1.49 -17.42
CA PHE A 352 30.61 1.21 -16.04
C PHE A 352 32.05 0.69 -15.88
N ASP A 353 32.82 0.57 -16.98
CA ASP A 353 34.27 0.34 -16.89
C ASP A 353 34.98 1.57 -16.32
N ASN A 354 34.35 2.74 -16.39
CA ASN A 354 34.70 3.87 -15.55
C ASN A 354 34.21 3.62 -14.11
N ILE A 355 35.17 3.44 -13.21
CA ILE A 355 34.92 3.12 -11.81
C ILE A 355 34.13 4.20 -11.06
N LEU A 356 34.29 5.47 -11.44
CA LEU A 356 33.54 6.58 -10.86
C LEU A 356 32.06 6.46 -11.16
N HIS A 357 31.69 6.08 -12.39
CA HIS A 357 30.30 5.83 -12.75
C HIS A 357 29.70 4.69 -11.92
N SER A 358 30.49 3.66 -11.64
CA SER A 358 30.07 2.54 -10.78
C SER A 358 29.78 3.00 -9.35
N PHE A 359 30.71 3.71 -8.70
CA PHE A 359 30.52 4.17 -7.32
C PHE A 359 29.35 5.16 -7.20
N VAL A 360 29.32 6.20 -8.05
CA VAL A 360 28.26 7.21 -8.04
C VAL A 360 26.90 6.58 -8.35
N GLY A 361 26.85 5.68 -9.34
CA GLY A 361 25.62 5.00 -9.72
C GLY A 361 25.07 4.11 -8.60
N ILE A 362 25.91 3.28 -7.97
CA ILE A 362 25.49 2.45 -6.83
C ILE A 362 24.95 3.31 -5.69
N ALA A 363 25.69 4.37 -5.32
CA ALA A 363 25.30 5.24 -4.23
C ALA A 363 23.96 5.94 -4.51
N ALA A 364 23.77 6.48 -5.72
CA ALA A 364 22.52 7.13 -6.09
C ALA A 364 21.30 6.20 -6.02
N ILE A 365 21.43 4.96 -6.52
CA ILE A 365 20.36 3.96 -6.41
C ILE A 365 20.09 3.63 -4.94
N GLN A 366 21.13 3.42 -4.13
CA GLN A 366 20.98 3.09 -2.71
C GLN A 366 20.29 4.20 -1.93
N VAL A 367 20.62 5.48 -2.18
CA VAL A 367 19.92 6.63 -1.58
C VAL A 367 18.44 6.60 -1.95
N GLY A 368 18.10 6.44 -3.24
CA GLY A 368 16.71 6.41 -3.68
C GLY A 368 15.90 5.23 -3.12
N LEU A 369 16.51 4.04 -3.01
CA LEU A 369 15.86 2.86 -2.43
C LEU A 369 15.63 3.03 -0.91
N VAL A 370 16.59 3.60 -0.18
CA VAL A 370 16.41 3.93 1.25
C VAL A 370 15.26 4.94 1.43
N ASP A 371 15.20 5.99 0.61
CA ASP A 371 14.12 6.99 0.66
C ASP A 371 12.75 6.34 0.40
N ILE A 372 12.65 5.39 -0.55
CA ILE A 372 11.42 4.62 -0.77
C ILE A 372 11.03 3.85 0.50
N LEU A 373 11.94 3.06 1.08
CA LEU A 373 11.64 2.26 2.27
C LEU A 373 11.19 3.14 3.45
N PHE A 374 11.87 4.26 3.67
CA PHE A 374 11.52 5.21 4.72
C PHE A 374 10.17 5.88 4.47
N SER A 375 9.82 6.18 3.21
CA SER A 375 8.52 6.78 2.86
C SER A 375 7.32 5.88 3.20
N ILE A 376 7.53 4.55 3.19
CA ILE A 376 6.52 3.55 3.55
C ILE A 376 6.67 3.05 5.00
N GLY A 377 7.55 3.67 5.79
CA GLY A 377 7.70 3.42 7.22
C GLY A 377 8.57 2.20 7.59
N ILE A 378 9.26 1.59 6.62
CA ILE A 378 10.19 0.48 6.89
C ILE A 378 11.53 1.06 7.34
N LYS A 379 11.96 0.75 8.56
CA LYS A 379 13.23 1.19 9.13
C LYS A 379 14.06 -0.04 9.57
N PRO A 380 15.40 0.04 9.52
CA PRO A 380 16.24 -1.08 9.93
C PRO A 380 16.41 -1.11 11.46
N ASP A 381 16.27 -2.31 12.02
CA ASP A 381 16.73 -2.70 13.35
C ASP A 381 18.23 -3.04 13.34
N GLY A 382 18.77 -3.40 12.18
CA GLY A 382 20.20 -3.62 11.97
C GLY A 382 20.65 -3.29 10.55
N ILE A 383 21.91 -2.91 10.39
CA ILE A 383 22.51 -2.46 9.14
C ILE A 383 23.87 -3.12 8.98
N VAL A 384 24.13 -3.67 7.79
CA VAL A 384 25.43 -4.20 7.40
C VAL A 384 25.74 -3.84 5.95
N GLY A 385 26.97 -3.44 5.69
CA GLY A 385 27.44 -3.09 4.35
C GLY A 385 28.49 -4.06 3.86
N HIS A 386 28.63 -4.15 2.54
CA HIS A 386 29.73 -4.85 1.89
C HIS A 386 30.56 -3.83 1.11
N SER A 387 31.83 -3.65 1.49
CA SER A 387 32.74 -2.71 0.82
C SER A 387 32.15 -1.28 0.79
N VAL A 388 32.02 -0.68 -0.39
CA VAL A 388 31.41 0.63 -0.62
C VAL A 388 29.94 0.73 -0.19
N GLY A 389 29.26 -0.41 0.01
CA GLY A 389 27.93 -0.44 0.62
C GLY A 389 27.88 0.18 2.03
N GLU A 390 29.02 0.33 2.72
CA GLU A 390 29.10 1.06 3.98
C GLU A 390 28.79 2.56 3.85
N LEU A 391 28.89 3.16 2.65
CA LEU A 391 28.37 4.50 2.40
C LEU A 391 26.84 4.53 2.52
N GLY A 392 26.17 3.50 1.98
CA GLY A 392 24.72 3.30 2.14
C GLY A 392 24.31 3.04 3.58
N CYS A 393 25.16 2.34 4.33
CA CYS A 393 24.97 2.15 5.77
C CYS A 393 24.99 3.49 6.51
N ALA A 394 25.97 4.35 6.23
CA ALA A 394 26.05 5.67 6.85
C ALA A 394 24.81 6.52 6.56
N TYR A 395 24.24 6.44 5.35
CA TYR A 395 23.00 7.14 5.01
C TYR A 395 21.79 6.58 5.76
N ALA A 396 21.58 5.25 5.72
CA ALA A 396 20.47 4.61 6.42
C ALA A 396 20.58 4.71 7.96
N ASP A 397 21.81 4.79 8.49
CA ASP A 397 22.08 5.00 9.90
C ASP A 397 21.77 6.44 10.34
N GLY A 398 21.69 7.39 9.40
CA GLY A 398 21.48 8.82 9.65
C GLY A 398 22.78 9.62 9.86
N CYS A 399 23.94 8.97 9.70
CA CYS A 399 25.22 9.64 9.75
C CYS A 399 25.41 10.58 8.55
N PHE A 400 25.02 10.13 7.35
CA PHE A 400 25.12 10.91 6.12
C PHE A 400 23.79 11.52 5.69
N THR A 401 23.89 12.69 5.08
CA THR A 401 22.91 13.25 4.15
C THR A 401 23.06 12.60 2.76
N ALA A 402 22.08 12.79 1.87
CA ALA A 402 22.19 12.31 0.49
C ALA A 402 23.38 12.95 -0.25
N GLU A 403 23.68 14.22 0.05
CA GLU A 403 24.82 14.96 -0.48
C GLU A 403 26.16 14.36 0.00
N GLU A 404 26.31 14.14 1.31
CA GLU A 404 27.52 13.50 1.86
C GLU A 404 27.73 12.10 1.29
N MET A 405 26.66 11.31 1.13
CA MET A 405 26.76 9.98 0.56
C MET A 405 27.24 10.01 -0.90
N ILE A 406 26.61 10.81 -1.76
CA ILE A 406 26.96 10.84 -3.19
C ILE A 406 28.35 11.45 -3.43
N LEU A 407 28.72 12.48 -2.66
CA LEU A 407 30.04 13.10 -2.75
C LEU A 407 31.13 12.17 -2.20
N SER A 408 30.85 11.38 -1.16
CA SER A 408 31.80 10.37 -0.67
C SER A 408 32.03 9.25 -1.69
N ALA A 409 30.97 8.85 -2.41
CA ALA A 409 31.09 7.89 -3.51
C ALA A 409 31.90 8.47 -4.68
N TYR A 410 31.66 9.73 -5.04
CA TYR A 410 32.46 10.45 -6.02
C TYR A 410 33.93 10.55 -5.59
N ALA A 411 34.21 10.95 -4.34
CA ALA A 411 35.56 11.05 -3.78
C ALA A 411 36.33 9.72 -3.89
N ARG A 412 35.67 8.60 -3.57
CA ARG A 412 36.24 7.25 -3.71
C ARG A 412 36.57 6.91 -5.15
N GLY A 413 35.69 7.24 -6.09
CA GLY A 413 35.94 7.07 -7.52
C GLY A 413 37.09 7.95 -8.03
N GLN A 414 37.08 9.24 -7.67
CA GLN A 414 38.07 10.21 -8.10
C GLN A 414 39.47 9.84 -7.60
N ALA A 415 39.62 9.52 -6.31
CA ALA A 415 40.89 9.06 -5.74
C ALA A 415 41.41 7.79 -6.43
N SER A 416 40.52 6.90 -6.86
CA SER A 416 40.88 5.68 -7.60
C SER A 416 41.38 5.97 -9.02
N ILE A 417 40.86 7.01 -9.68
CA ILE A 417 41.20 7.39 -11.06
C ILE A 417 42.50 8.19 -11.11
N GLU A 418 42.68 9.14 -10.19
CA GLU A 418 43.83 10.05 -10.21
C GLU A 418 45.12 9.43 -9.66
N THR A 419 44.99 8.35 -8.90
CA THR A 419 46.14 7.65 -8.34
C THR A 419 46.68 6.64 -9.33
N SER A 420 47.98 6.69 -9.60
CA SER A 420 48.67 5.63 -10.35
C SER A 420 48.76 4.37 -9.50
N LEU A 421 48.04 3.33 -9.91
CA LEU A 421 47.96 2.04 -9.23
C LEU A 421 48.52 0.93 -10.14
N ILE A 422 48.92 -0.18 -9.53
CA ILE A 422 49.24 -1.37 -10.31
C ILE A 422 48.00 -1.87 -11.05
N LYS A 423 48.19 -2.61 -12.15
CA LYS A 423 47.09 -3.33 -12.80
C LYS A 423 46.64 -4.47 -11.89
N GLY A 424 45.58 -4.25 -11.14
CA GLY A 424 45.00 -5.20 -10.19
C GLY A 424 43.83 -6.00 -10.77
N MET A 425 43.48 -7.09 -10.10
CA MET A 425 42.32 -7.91 -10.41
C MET A 425 41.67 -8.42 -9.13
N MET A 426 40.36 -8.60 -9.16
CA MET A 426 39.61 -9.25 -8.08
C MET A 426 38.77 -10.41 -8.61
N ALA A 427 38.66 -11.47 -7.81
CA ALA A 427 37.88 -12.66 -8.17
C ALA A 427 37.18 -13.27 -6.94
N ALA A 428 35.89 -13.53 -7.07
CA ALA A 428 35.13 -14.31 -6.10
C ALA A 428 35.45 -15.80 -6.27
N VAL A 429 35.78 -16.50 -5.19
CA VAL A 429 36.18 -17.91 -5.17
C VAL A 429 35.26 -18.70 -4.24
N GLY A 430 34.91 -19.92 -4.63
CA GLY A 430 34.09 -20.86 -3.85
C GLY A 430 34.85 -21.56 -2.73
N LYS A 431 35.62 -20.81 -1.95
CA LYS A 431 36.28 -21.22 -0.71
C LYS A 431 36.16 -20.07 0.29
N GLY A 432 35.91 -20.38 1.56
CA GLY A 432 35.92 -19.37 2.63
C GLY A 432 37.33 -18.96 3.04
N TYR A 433 37.44 -17.84 3.77
CA TYR A 433 38.72 -17.31 4.23
C TYR A 433 39.58 -18.36 4.97
N ASN A 434 39.00 -19.07 5.92
CA ASN A 434 39.73 -20.06 6.71
C ASN A 434 40.25 -21.25 5.90
N GLN A 435 39.64 -21.53 4.75
CA GLN A 435 40.04 -22.62 3.86
C GLN A 435 41.19 -22.19 2.94
N ILE A 436 41.27 -20.91 2.54
CA ILE A 436 42.17 -20.47 1.48
C ILE A 436 43.37 -19.65 1.96
N LYS A 437 43.32 -19.07 3.17
CA LYS A 437 44.35 -18.11 3.66
C LYS A 437 45.79 -18.63 3.66
N ASN A 438 45.98 -19.94 3.74
CA ASN A 438 47.31 -20.59 3.73
C ASN A 438 47.67 -21.18 2.35
N GLU A 439 46.79 -21.06 1.35
CA GLU A 439 46.93 -21.64 0.01
C GLU A 439 47.14 -20.57 -1.08
N ILE A 440 47.04 -19.27 -0.73
CA ILE A 440 47.21 -18.16 -1.66
C ILE A 440 48.69 -17.73 -1.74
N PRO A 441 49.17 -17.27 -2.91
CA PRO A 441 50.46 -16.62 -3.05
C PRO A 441 50.57 -15.37 -2.18
N ASP A 442 51.78 -15.03 -1.71
CA ASP A 442 52.05 -13.84 -0.89
C ASP A 442 51.65 -12.51 -1.55
N SER A 443 51.55 -12.48 -2.88
CA SER A 443 51.11 -11.32 -3.67
C SER A 443 49.59 -11.17 -3.77
N ILE A 444 48.81 -12.14 -3.28
CA ILE A 444 47.35 -12.13 -3.31
C ILE A 444 46.82 -12.07 -1.88
N GLU A 445 45.83 -11.22 -1.64
CA GLU A 445 45.16 -11.07 -0.35
C GLU A 445 43.69 -11.47 -0.44
N VAL A 446 43.14 -11.95 0.69
CA VAL A 446 41.69 -12.13 0.81
C VAL A 446 41.06 -10.79 1.15
N ALA A 447 40.45 -10.16 0.14
CA ALA A 447 39.84 -8.84 0.23
C ALA A 447 38.44 -8.86 0.86
N CYS A 448 37.65 -9.92 0.65
CA CYS A 448 36.31 -10.02 1.22
C CYS A 448 36.04 -11.42 1.79
N HIS A 449 35.59 -11.48 3.04
CA HIS A 449 35.08 -12.68 3.69
C HIS A 449 33.57 -12.71 3.45
N ASN A 450 33.09 -13.38 2.40
CA ASN A 450 31.68 -13.31 2.02
C ASN A 450 30.83 -14.33 2.81
N SER A 451 31.35 -15.55 2.96
CA SER A 451 30.79 -16.61 3.80
C SER A 451 31.84 -17.67 4.10
N SER A 452 31.46 -18.66 4.93
CA SER A 452 32.28 -19.83 5.24
C SER A 452 32.72 -20.65 4.02
N GLU A 453 32.07 -20.47 2.87
CA GLU A 453 32.34 -21.16 1.60
C GLU A 453 32.66 -20.18 0.45
N SER A 454 32.81 -18.88 0.72
CA SER A 454 33.04 -17.88 -0.32
C SER A 454 33.90 -16.71 0.17
N CYS A 455 34.90 -16.34 -0.62
CA CYS A 455 35.70 -15.15 -0.40
C CYS A 455 36.01 -14.45 -1.73
N THR A 456 36.47 -13.21 -1.66
CA THR A 456 36.98 -12.48 -2.82
C THR A 456 38.47 -12.25 -2.65
N LEU A 457 39.26 -12.66 -3.64
CA LEU A 457 40.70 -12.45 -3.70
C LEU A 457 41.02 -11.15 -4.46
N SER A 458 42.13 -10.52 -4.10
CA SER A 458 42.59 -9.26 -4.68
C SER A 458 44.12 -9.25 -4.79
N GLY A 459 44.65 -8.81 -5.95
CA GLY A 459 46.09 -8.77 -6.18
C GLY A 459 46.47 -8.32 -7.59
N PRO A 460 47.76 -8.41 -7.97
CA PRO A 460 48.24 -8.08 -9.32
C PRO A 460 47.60 -8.99 -10.37
N THR A 461 47.28 -8.42 -11.54
CA THR A 461 46.54 -9.12 -12.61
C THR A 461 47.19 -10.45 -13.02
N GLU A 462 48.49 -10.46 -13.29
CA GLU A 462 49.17 -11.66 -13.79
C GLU A 462 49.20 -12.80 -12.77
N ASP A 463 49.40 -12.47 -11.49
CA ASP A 463 49.40 -13.45 -10.40
C ASP A 463 47.99 -13.97 -10.13
N MET A 464 47.00 -13.08 -10.16
CA MET A 464 45.59 -13.44 -10.04
C MET A 464 45.14 -14.35 -11.18
N GLU A 465 45.48 -14.05 -12.43
CA GLU A 465 45.14 -14.90 -13.58
C GLU A 465 45.75 -16.29 -13.46
N ARG A 466 47.03 -16.38 -13.07
CA ARG A 466 47.72 -17.65 -12.84
C ARG A 466 47.04 -18.47 -11.74
N TYR A 467 46.80 -17.86 -10.58
CA TYR A 467 46.22 -18.55 -9.43
C TYR A 467 44.75 -18.95 -9.68
N ILE A 468 43.94 -18.06 -10.26
CA ILE A 468 42.55 -18.36 -10.61
C ILE A 468 42.48 -19.47 -11.68
N GLY A 469 43.43 -19.53 -12.60
CA GLY A 469 43.58 -20.66 -13.52
C GLY A 469 43.77 -22.00 -12.78
N GLN A 470 44.63 -22.03 -11.76
CA GLN A 470 44.86 -23.21 -10.92
C GLN A 470 43.60 -23.59 -10.12
N VAL A 471 42.93 -22.61 -9.50
CA VAL A 471 41.69 -22.80 -8.74
C VAL A 471 40.59 -23.41 -9.63
N LYS A 472 40.42 -22.90 -10.85
CA LYS A 472 39.47 -23.45 -11.83
C LYS A 472 39.85 -24.84 -12.29
N ALA A 473 41.13 -25.10 -12.53
CA ALA A 473 41.64 -26.43 -12.91
C ALA A 473 41.40 -27.47 -11.79
N ALA A 474 41.40 -27.05 -10.53
CA ALA A 474 41.04 -27.87 -9.38
C ALA A 474 39.52 -28.04 -9.18
N GLY A 475 38.68 -27.55 -10.11
CA GLY A 475 37.22 -27.69 -10.05
C GLY A 475 36.52 -26.73 -9.07
N VAL A 476 37.22 -25.74 -8.53
CA VAL A 476 36.66 -24.77 -7.59
C VAL A 476 36.07 -23.59 -8.35
N PHE A 477 34.89 -23.11 -7.93
CA PHE A 477 34.25 -21.93 -8.51
C PHE A 477 35.17 -20.71 -8.41
N ALA A 478 35.36 -19.99 -9.52
CA ALA A 478 36.02 -18.69 -9.52
C ALA A 478 35.44 -17.78 -10.61
N LYS A 479 35.03 -16.56 -10.23
CA LYS A 479 34.44 -15.56 -11.13
C LYS A 479 35.12 -14.21 -10.93
N LEU A 480 35.56 -13.60 -12.03
CA LEU A 480 36.14 -12.26 -12.02
C LEU A 480 35.08 -11.21 -11.66
N VAL A 481 35.52 -10.19 -10.93
CA VAL A 481 34.70 -9.02 -10.58
C VAL A 481 35.21 -7.84 -11.40
N ASN A 482 34.33 -7.14 -12.11
CA ASN A 482 34.72 -5.93 -12.83
C ASN A 482 34.97 -4.79 -11.82
N VAL A 483 36.25 -4.48 -11.63
CA VAL A 483 36.75 -3.45 -10.70
C VAL A 483 37.73 -2.50 -11.42
N SER A 484 37.56 -2.33 -12.73
CA SER A 484 38.37 -1.40 -13.55
C SER A 484 39.89 -1.60 -13.40
N ASN A 485 40.32 -2.86 -13.30
CA ASN A 485 41.72 -3.26 -13.08
C ASN A 485 42.34 -2.74 -11.76
N ILE A 486 41.54 -2.61 -10.68
CA ILE A 486 42.01 -2.15 -9.37
C ILE A 486 41.88 -3.27 -8.33
N ALA A 487 42.94 -3.49 -7.54
CA ALA A 487 42.96 -4.46 -6.44
C ALA A 487 42.47 -3.82 -5.12
N TYR A 488 41.15 -3.66 -4.97
CA TYR A 488 40.56 -3.09 -3.75
C TYR A 488 40.76 -3.98 -2.51
N HIS A 489 40.67 -3.36 -1.32
CA HIS A 489 40.79 -4.03 -0.02
C HIS A 489 42.06 -4.87 0.11
N SER A 490 43.15 -4.31 -0.41
CA SER A 490 44.47 -4.93 -0.38
C SER A 490 45.54 -3.86 -0.19
N ARG A 491 46.78 -4.27 0.10
CA ARG A 491 47.91 -3.35 0.17
C ARG A 491 48.09 -2.47 -1.08
N TYR A 492 47.60 -2.91 -2.24
CA TYR A 492 47.80 -2.23 -3.52
C TYR A 492 46.95 -0.98 -3.69
N ILE A 493 45.87 -0.79 -2.90
CA ILE A 493 45.05 0.41 -2.94
C ILE A 493 45.56 1.52 -2.01
N ALA A 494 46.56 1.22 -1.17
CA ALA A 494 47.11 2.16 -0.19
C ALA A 494 47.53 3.53 -0.77
N PRO A 495 48.10 3.62 -2.00
CA PRO A 495 48.46 4.91 -2.58
C PRO A 495 47.27 5.86 -2.80
N ALA A 496 46.03 5.36 -2.90
CA ALA A 496 44.84 6.18 -3.10
C ALA A 496 44.28 6.77 -1.79
N ALA A 497 44.71 6.26 -0.63
CA ALA A 497 44.17 6.65 0.66
C ALA A 497 44.40 8.13 1.02
N PRO A 498 45.57 8.75 0.78
CA PRO A 498 45.77 10.18 1.08
C PRO A 498 44.83 11.09 0.27
N ALA A 499 44.66 10.79 -1.02
CA ALA A 499 43.74 11.55 -1.88
C ALA A 499 42.28 11.36 -1.44
N LEU A 500 41.88 10.12 -1.14
CA LEU A 500 40.55 9.84 -0.63
C LEU A 500 40.27 10.57 0.69
N LEU A 501 41.18 10.46 1.66
CA LEU A 501 41.03 11.10 2.96
C LEU A 501 40.87 12.61 2.81
N HIS A 502 41.68 13.25 1.96
CA HIS A 502 41.59 14.67 1.68
C HIS A 502 40.20 15.05 1.15
N TYR A 503 39.69 14.36 0.13
CA TYR A 503 38.35 14.64 -0.40
C TYR A 503 37.25 14.37 0.63
N LEU A 504 37.35 13.29 1.41
CA LEU A 504 36.36 12.99 2.43
C LEU A 504 36.35 14.02 3.56
N GLN A 505 37.48 14.64 3.88
CA GLN A 505 37.54 15.74 4.85
C GLN A 505 36.84 17.01 4.34
N GLU A 506 36.79 17.24 3.02
CA GLU A 506 36.02 18.34 2.45
C GLU A 506 34.50 18.08 2.53
N VAL A 507 34.11 16.81 2.40
CA VAL A 507 32.71 16.37 2.39
C VAL A 507 32.14 16.23 3.81
N ILE A 508 32.84 15.49 4.67
CA ILE A 508 32.38 15.11 6.02
C ILE A 508 33.04 16.04 7.04
N LYS A 509 32.46 17.23 7.20
CA LYS A 509 32.98 18.27 8.09
C LYS A 509 32.67 18.03 9.57
N ASP A 510 31.56 17.35 9.85
CA ASP A 510 31.10 17.04 11.20
C ASP A 510 30.74 15.55 11.30
N PRO A 511 31.73 14.68 11.59
CA PRO A 511 31.50 13.23 11.69
C PRO A 511 30.47 12.87 12.77
N LYS A 512 29.36 12.29 12.35
CA LYS A 512 28.30 11.85 13.27
C LYS A 512 28.62 10.50 13.91
N PRO A 513 28.19 10.28 15.17
CA PRO A 513 28.33 8.98 15.83
C PRO A 513 27.54 7.92 15.07
N ARG A 514 28.15 6.75 14.93
CA ARG A 514 27.49 5.56 14.39
C ARG A 514 26.61 4.96 15.48
N SER A 515 25.39 4.55 15.15
CA SER A 515 24.54 3.88 16.11
C SER A 515 24.90 2.39 16.24
N GLU A 516 24.48 1.75 17.33
CA GLU A 516 24.71 0.32 17.58
C GLU A 516 24.05 -0.60 16.54
N ARG A 517 23.07 -0.08 15.78
CA ARG A 517 22.40 -0.86 14.73
C ARG A 517 23.30 -1.10 13.51
N TRP A 518 24.32 -0.26 13.30
CA TRP A 518 25.25 -0.41 12.19
C TRP A 518 26.46 -1.24 12.58
N ILE A 519 26.46 -2.50 12.15
CA ILE A 519 27.56 -3.43 12.31
C ILE A 519 28.64 -3.16 11.25
N SER A 520 29.84 -2.78 11.69
CA SER A 520 30.96 -2.53 10.77
C SER A 520 31.44 -3.83 10.14
N SER A 521 31.69 -3.78 8.84
CA SER A 521 32.37 -4.82 8.07
C SER A 521 33.82 -4.45 7.74
N SER A 522 34.27 -3.25 8.10
CA SER A 522 35.63 -2.75 7.79
C SER A 522 36.55 -2.68 9.02
N ILE A 523 35.99 -2.85 10.21
CA ILE A 523 36.72 -2.86 11.48
C ILE A 523 36.45 -4.20 12.20
N PRO A 524 37.48 -4.91 12.67
CA PRO A 524 37.32 -6.11 13.49
C PRO A 524 36.45 -5.87 14.73
N GLU A 525 35.70 -6.89 15.15
CA GLU A 525 34.72 -6.79 16.26
C GLU A 525 35.34 -6.32 17.58
N ASP A 526 36.55 -6.79 17.90
CA ASP A 526 37.30 -6.40 19.09
C ASP A 526 37.71 -4.92 19.10
N GLN A 527 37.59 -4.23 17.97
CA GLN A 527 37.92 -2.82 17.78
C GLN A 527 36.69 -1.93 17.53
N TRP A 528 35.47 -2.45 17.63
CA TRP A 528 34.27 -1.63 17.47
C TRP A 528 34.10 -0.53 18.54
N GLY A 529 34.74 -0.69 19.71
CA GLY A 529 34.81 0.36 20.74
C GLY A 529 35.90 1.41 20.51
N SER A 530 36.67 1.33 19.42
CA SER A 530 37.77 2.26 19.16
C SER A 530 37.27 3.64 18.71
N PRO A 531 38.08 4.71 18.88
CA PRO A 531 37.73 6.03 18.35
C PRO A 531 37.42 6.03 16.85
N LEU A 532 38.16 5.24 16.05
CA LEU A 532 37.95 5.09 14.61
C LEU A 532 36.58 4.52 14.28
N ALA A 533 36.10 3.56 15.08
CA ALA A 533 34.79 2.95 14.89
C ALA A 533 33.62 3.80 15.40
N SER A 534 33.86 4.78 16.27
CA SER A 534 32.80 5.52 16.96
C SER A 534 31.97 6.44 16.05
N THR A 535 32.54 6.93 14.96
CA THR A 535 31.90 7.90 14.06
C THR A 535 32.02 7.50 12.60
N SER A 536 31.12 8.01 11.76
CA SER A 536 31.19 7.88 10.31
C SER A 536 32.09 8.97 9.73
N SER A 537 33.39 8.90 10.05
CA SER A 537 34.37 9.94 9.72
C SER A 537 35.08 9.70 8.37
N PRO A 538 35.79 10.71 7.83
CA PRO A 538 36.71 10.52 6.70
C PRO A 538 37.69 9.36 6.90
N GLU A 539 38.24 9.23 8.11
CA GLU A 539 39.20 8.18 8.47
C GLU A 539 38.53 6.80 8.46
N TYR A 540 37.29 6.68 8.97
CA TYR A 540 36.52 5.42 8.92
C TYR A 540 36.33 4.96 7.47
N HIS A 541 35.88 5.86 6.59
CA HIS A 541 35.60 5.53 5.19
C HIS A 541 36.87 5.30 4.36
N THR A 542 37.98 5.95 4.73
CA THR A 542 39.31 5.65 4.17
C THR A 542 39.80 4.28 4.64
N ASN A 543 39.61 3.93 5.91
CA ASN A 543 39.91 2.59 6.44
C ASN A 543 39.11 1.50 5.70
N ASN A 544 37.82 1.74 5.43
CA ASN A 544 36.99 0.82 4.64
C ASN A 544 37.60 0.49 3.26
N LEU A 545 38.25 1.44 2.59
CA LEU A 545 38.91 1.18 1.30
C LEU A 545 40.12 0.25 1.45
N LEU A 546 40.87 0.43 2.54
CA LEU A 546 42.17 -0.22 2.79
C LEU A 546 42.02 -1.64 3.32
N CYS A 547 41.09 -1.84 4.24
CA CYS A 547 40.98 -3.07 5.01
C CYS A 547 40.09 -4.12 4.32
N PRO A 548 40.30 -5.42 4.64
CA PRO A 548 39.40 -6.49 4.21
C PRO A 548 37.96 -6.25 4.65
N VAL A 549 37.01 -6.74 3.86
CA VAL A 549 35.58 -6.73 4.16
C VAL A 549 35.21 -7.97 4.96
N LEU A 550 35.00 -7.82 6.26
CA LEU A 550 34.63 -8.84 7.23
C LEU A 550 33.11 -9.11 7.24
N PHE A 551 32.55 -9.40 6.06
CA PHE A 551 31.11 -9.50 5.87
C PHE A 551 30.50 -10.74 6.53
N GLU A 552 31.18 -11.89 6.46
CA GLU A 552 30.78 -13.11 7.17
C GLU A 552 30.69 -12.86 8.68
N GLU A 553 31.69 -12.18 9.24
CA GLU A 553 31.77 -11.84 10.66
C GLU A 553 30.64 -10.90 11.07
N ALA A 554 30.41 -9.83 10.30
CA ALA A 554 29.30 -8.91 10.55
C ALA A 554 27.94 -9.62 10.47
N CYS A 555 27.76 -10.51 9.48
CA CYS A 555 26.54 -11.29 9.31
C CYS A 555 26.25 -12.26 10.46
N LYS A 556 27.23 -12.64 11.29
CA LYS A 556 26.98 -13.45 12.50
C LYS A 556 26.17 -12.70 13.57
N LYS A 557 26.06 -11.37 13.48
CA LYS A 557 25.24 -10.54 14.38
C LYS A 557 23.78 -10.45 13.95
N ILE A 558 23.46 -10.90 12.75
CA ILE A 558 22.08 -10.94 12.26
C ILE A 558 21.31 -11.99 13.08
N PRO A 559 20.19 -11.63 13.74
CA PRO A 559 19.36 -12.59 14.46
C PRO A 559 18.79 -13.65 13.52
N ALA A 560 18.62 -14.87 14.03
CA ALA A 560 17.86 -15.89 13.32
C ALA A 560 16.45 -15.38 12.98
N GLU A 561 15.96 -15.75 11.79
CA GLU A 561 14.63 -15.37 11.28
C GLU A 561 14.42 -13.89 10.94
N ALA A 562 15.47 -13.06 10.96
CA ALA A 562 15.42 -11.68 10.50
C ALA A 562 14.93 -11.56 9.04
N ILE A 563 14.38 -10.39 8.70
CA ILE A 563 14.07 -10.03 7.32
C ILE A 563 15.26 -9.24 6.78
N LEU A 564 15.95 -9.78 5.78
CA LEU A 564 17.11 -9.15 5.15
C LEU A 564 16.67 -8.48 3.85
N ILE A 565 16.72 -7.16 3.82
CA ILE A 565 16.42 -6.36 2.63
C ILE A 565 17.74 -5.95 2.00
N GLU A 566 18.03 -6.49 0.81
CA GLU A 566 19.23 -6.15 0.06
C GLU A 566 19.00 -4.87 -0.75
N ILE A 567 19.74 -3.82 -0.41
CA ILE A 567 19.63 -2.48 -1.00
C ILE A 567 20.81 -2.26 -1.94
N ALA A 568 20.55 -2.46 -3.23
CA ALA A 568 21.53 -2.34 -4.29
C ALA A 568 20.84 -2.14 -5.65
N PRO A 569 21.56 -1.75 -6.71
CA PRO A 569 21.06 -1.82 -8.08
C PRO A 569 20.75 -3.25 -8.58
N HIS A 570 21.28 -4.28 -7.92
CA HIS A 570 20.98 -5.68 -8.17
C HIS A 570 21.28 -6.50 -6.92
N GLY A 571 20.41 -7.48 -6.61
CA GLY A 571 20.58 -8.47 -5.55
C GLY A 571 21.79 -9.42 -5.70
N LEU A 572 23.00 -8.87 -5.73
CA LEU A 572 24.27 -9.58 -5.90
C LEU A 572 24.58 -10.55 -4.74
N LEU A 573 24.24 -10.16 -3.51
CA LEU A 573 24.54 -10.91 -2.29
C LEU A 573 23.48 -11.98 -1.97
N GLN A 574 22.37 -12.04 -2.70
CA GLN A 574 21.31 -13.03 -2.48
C GLN A 574 21.83 -14.47 -2.38
N ALA A 575 22.75 -14.87 -3.24
CA ALA A 575 23.33 -16.22 -3.21
C ALA A 575 24.15 -16.48 -1.93
N ILE A 576 24.85 -15.46 -1.44
CA ILE A 576 25.65 -15.53 -0.20
C ILE A 576 24.70 -15.58 1.00
N LEU A 577 23.78 -14.62 1.09
CA LEU A 577 22.84 -14.48 2.21
C LEU A 577 21.94 -15.71 2.37
N ARG A 578 21.40 -16.27 1.28
CA ARG A 578 20.58 -17.50 1.36
C ARG A 578 21.34 -18.72 1.88
N ARG A 579 22.64 -18.79 1.62
CA ARG A 579 23.50 -19.89 2.11
C ARG A 579 23.94 -19.69 3.55
N SER A 580 24.33 -18.47 3.92
CA SER A 580 24.84 -18.15 5.26
C SER A 580 23.75 -17.87 6.29
N GLN A 581 22.61 -17.32 5.89
CA GLN A 581 21.48 -16.90 6.74
C GLN A 581 20.21 -17.70 6.43
N LYS A 582 20.28 -19.03 6.54
CA LYS A 582 19.24 -19.97 6.08
C LYS A 582 17.86 -19.79 6.73
N LEU A 583 17.82 -19.28 7.97
CA LEU A 583 16.57 -19.07 8.70
C LEU A 583 15.92 -17.71 8.38
N CYS A 584 16.66 -16.80 7.74
CA CYS A 584 16.21 -15.46 7.44
C CYS A 584 15.42 -15.39 6.14
N VAL A 585 14.51 -14.42 6.05
CA VAL A 585 13.80 -14.10 4.80
C VAL A 585 14.66 -13.12 4.01
N ASN A 586 15.01 -13.46 2.77
CA ASN A 586 15.92 -12.67 1.94
C ASN A 586 15.15 -11.99 0.80
N ILE A 587 15.14 -10.66 0.77
CA ILE A 587 14.37 -9.84 -0.15
C ILE A 587 15.30 -8.90 -0.93
N PRO A 588 15.55 -9.14 -2.22
CA PRO A 588 16.19 -8.14 -3.08
C PRO A 588 15.18 -7.05 -3.46
N LEU A 589 15.59 -5.78 -3.45
CA LEU A 589 14.73 -4.69 -3.94
C LEU A 589 14.74 -4.52 -5.45
N THR A 590 15.81 -4.97 -6.10
CA THR A 590 16.01 -4.81 -7.54
C THR A 590 16.68 -6.05 -8.13
N GLN A 591 16.43 -6.28 -9.41
CA GLN A 591 17.01 -7.39 -10.16
C GLN A 591 17.47 -6.89 -11.52
N ARG A 592 18.74 -7.17 -11.85
CA ARG A 592 19.32 -6.88 -13.16
C ARG A 592 18.52 -7.58 -14.26
N ASP A 593 18.31 -6.85 -15.36
CA ASP A 593 17.61 -7.32 -16.56
C ASP A 593 16.15 -7.77 -16.30
N ASN A 594 15.55 -7.39 -15.16
CA ASN A 594 14.12 -7.52 -15.00
C ASN A 594 13.42 -6.57 -15.98
N LYS A 595 12.36 -7.07 -16.62
CA LYS A 595 11.57 -6.31 -17.61
C LYS A 595 10.58 -5.36 -16.95
N ASP A 596 10.32 -5.54 -15.66
CA ASP A 596 9.59 -4.64 -14.76
C ASP A 596 10.51 -3.62 -14.11
#